data_AF-A0A7J2MB03-F1
#
_entry.id   AF-A0A7J2MB03-F1
#
_cell.length_a   1.000
_cell.length_b   1.000
_cell.length_c   1.000
_cell.angle_alpha   90.00
_cell.angle_beta   90.00
_cell.angle_gamma   90.00
#
_symmetry.space_group_name_H-M   'P 1'
#
loop_
_entity.id
_entity.type
_entity.pdbx_description
1 polymer ?
#
loop_
_entity_poly.entity_id
_entity_poly.type
_entity_poly.pdbx_seq_one_letter_code
_entity_poly.pdbx_strand_id
1 'polypeptide(L)'
;MYQNHPHLKFQRKIKKKQFNISRRFFPKNTLKEVYEISKKGYLDMYHMGFGMAVRNALRKGGFKFNDIALDGYWDELITEAARRTVEKR
;
A
#
# COMPACT_ATOMS: atom_id res chain seq x y z
N MET A 1 -29.42 4.24 -14.60
CA MET A 1 -29.38 4.37 -13.13
C MET A 1 -28.11 3.70 -12.63
N TYR A 2 -27.05 4.46 -12.32
CA TYR A 2 -25.80 3.86 -11.83
C TYR A 2 -25.98 3.41 -10.38
N GLN A 3 -25.92 2.11 -10.15
CA GLN A 3 -26.02 1.50 -8.84
C GLN A 3 -24.92 2.04 -7.91
N ASN A 4 -25.34 2.66 -6.81
CA ASN A 4 -24.48 3.03 -5.69
C ASN A 4 -23.93 1.76 -5.04
N HIS A 5 -22.84 1.19 -5.57
CA HIS A 5 -22.19 0.03 -4.96
C HIS A 5 -21.40 0.46 -3.69
N PRO A 6 -21.86 0.13 -2.47
CA PRO A 6 -21.18 0.49 -1.22
C PRO A 6 -19.74 -0.04 -1.14
N HIS A 7 -19.47 -1.15 -1.83
CA HIS A 7 -18.15 -1.77 -1.95
C HIS A 7 -17.08 -0.83 -2.54
N LEU A 8 -17.41 -0.04 -3.56
CA LEU A 8 -16.46 0.89 -4.19
C LEU A 8 -16.09 2.07 -3.27
N LYS A 9 -17.03 2.57 -2.48
CA LYS A 9 -16.78 3.63 -1.49
C LYS A 9 -15.89 3.11 -0.33
N PHE A 10 -16.15 1.88 0.12
CA PHE A 10 -15.36 1.22 1.15
C PHE A 10 -13.91 0.99 0.67
N GLN A 11 -13.71 0.44 -0.53
CA GLN A 11 -12.38 0.26 -1.11
C GLN A 11 -11.64 1.60 -1.29
N ARG A 12 -12.31 2.66 -1.74
CA ARG A 12 -11.70 4.00 -1.84
C ARG A 12 -11.23 4.54 -0.49
N LYS A 13 -12.01 4.35 0.57
CA LYS A 13 -11.67 4.80 1.93
C LYS A 13 -10.44 4.05 2.47
N ILE A 14 -10.39 2.73 2.25
CA ILE A 14 -9.23 1.90 2.58
C ILE A 14 -7.98 2.40 1.84
N LYS A 15 -8.06 2.54 0.51
CA LYS A 15 -6.92 2.99 -0.32
C LYS A 15 -6.42 4.39 0.06
N LYS A 16 -7.32 5.31 0.44
CA LYS A 16 -6.93 6.65 0.93
C LYS A 16 -6.23 6.60 2.29
N LYS A 17 -6.76 5.81 3.23
CA LYS A 17 -6.16 5.63 4.56
C LYS A 17 -4.76 5.02 4.45
N GLN A 18 -4.63 3.99 3.63
CA GLN A 18 -3.39 3.33 3.31
C GLN A 18 -2.36 4.28 2.68
N PHE A 19 -2.73 5.03 1.64
CA PHE A 19 -1.82 6.01 1.04
C PHE A 19 -1.26 7.02 2.05
N ASN A 20 -2.12 7.51 2.94
CA ASN A 20 -1.72 8.45 3.99
C ASN A 20 -0.76 7.78 5.01
N ILE A 21 -1.01 6.52 5.39
CA ILE A 21 -0.12 5.74 6.24
C ILE A 21 1.23 5.57 5.54
N SER A 22 1.24 5.09 4.30
CA SER A 22 2.47 4.88 3.55
C SER A 22 3.30 6.18 3.44
N ARG A 23 2.69 7.34 3.16
CA ARG A 23 3.39 8.64 3.17
C ARG A 23 3.88 9.09 4.54
N ARG A 24 3.23 8.65 5.62
CA ARG A 24 3.61 9.00 7.00
C ARG A 24 4.80 8.18 7.47
N PHE A 25 4.90 6.92 7.03
CA PHE A 25 5.93 5.98 7.47
C PHE A 25 7.09 5.82 6.50
N PHE A 26 6.86 6.07 5.21
CA PHE A 26 7.88 5.95 4.17
C PHE A 26 8.15 7.29 3.50
N PRO A 27 9.42 7.72 3.42
CA PRO A 27 9.81 8.90 2.67
C PRO A 27 9.35 8.84 1.21
N LYS A 28 9.14 10.01 0.60
CA LYS A 28 8.76 10.12 -0.83
C LYS A 28 9.75 9.38 -1.74
N ASN A 29 11.05 9.46 -1.45
CA ASN A 29 12.09 8.79 -2.24
C ASN A 29 11.98 7.27 -2.14
N THR A 30 11.74 6.72 -0.95
CA THR A 30 11.46 5.30 -0.75
C THR A 30 10.24 4.86 -1.55
N LEU A 31 9.15 5.63 -1.55
CA LEU A 31 7.97 5.32 -2.36
C LEU A 31 8.25 5.39 -3.88
N LYS A 32 9.14 6.27 -4.34
CA LYS A 32 9.58 6.27 -5.75
C LYS A 32 10.40 5.03 -6.09
N GLU A 33 11.33 4.65 -5.23
CA GLU A 33 12.15 3.46 -5.42
C GLU A 33 11.30 2.19 -5.44
N VAL A 34 10.33 2.08 -4.53
CA VAL A 34 9.35 1.00 -4.53
C VAL A 34 8.60 0.91 -5.86
N TYR A 35 8.20 2.05 -6.44
CA TYR A 35 7.53 2.07 -7.74
C TYR A 35 8.42 1.50 -8.87
N GLU A 36 9.70 1.84 -8.87
CA GLU A 36 10.65 1.32 -9.86
C GLU A 36 10.95 -0.18 -9.64
N ILE A 37 11.04 -0.62 -8.39
CA ILE A 37 11.22 -2.04 -8.04
C ILE A 37 9.97 -2.85 -8.42
N SER A 38 8.77 -2.33 -8.12
CA SER A 38 7.51 -3.01 -8.42
C SER A 38 7.29 -3.18 -9.92
N LYS A 39 7.70 -2.20 -10.74
CA LYS A 39 7.65 -2.32 -12.20
C LYS A 39 8.50 -3.46 -12.76
N LYS A 40 9.56 -3.85 -12.05
CA LYS A 40 10.44 -4.96 -12.41
C LYS A 40 9.97 -6.31 -11.85
N GLY A 41 8.90 -6.33 -11.07
CA GLY A 41 8.37 -7.56 -10.45
C GLY A 41 9.23 -8.11 -9.30
N TYR A 42 10.13 -7.30 -8.73
CA TYR A 42 11.08 -7.78 -7.71
C TYR A 42 10.68 -7.46 -6.28
N LEU A 43 9.48 -6.92 -6.05
CA LEU A 43 9.10 -6.45 -4.72
C LEU A 43 9.02 -7.59 -3.68
N ASP A 44 8.63 -8.79 -4.12
CA ASP A 44 8.60 -10.00 -3.28
C ASP A 44 9.97 -10.40 -2.74
N MET A 45 11.07 -10.05 -3.43
CA MET A 45 12.43 -10.30 -2.93
C MET A 45 12.72 -9.53 -1.64
N TYR A 46 11.95 -8.48 -1.35
CA TYR A 46 12.08 -7.65 -0.17
C TYR A 46 11.05 -7.99 0.91
N HIS A 47 10.36 -9.13 0.80
CA HIS A 47 9.26 -9.54 1.67
C HIS A 47 9.63 -9.55 3.16
N MET A 48 10.77 -10.14 3.51
CA MET A 48 11.21 -10.28 4.91
C MET A 48 11.72 -8.96 5.49
N GLY A 49 12.37 -8.09 4.71
CA GLY A 49 12.84 -6.81 5.21
C GLY A 49 11.76 -5.72 5.09
N PHE A 50 11.57 -5.26 3.86
CA PHE A 50 10.67 -4.17 3.54
C PHE A 50 9.20 -4.55 3.74
N GLY A 51 8.81 -5.76 3.35
CA GLY A 51 7.42 -6.23 3.50
C GLY A 51 6.98 -6.29 4.95
N MET A 52 7.84 -6.75 5.88
CA MET A 52 7.56 -6.66 7.32
C MET A 52 7.39 -5.21 7.80
N ALA A 53 8.25 -4.29 7.34
CA ALA A 53 8.14 -2.88 7.70
C ALA A 53 6.82 -2.25 7.23
N VAL A 54 6.37 -2.58 6.02
CA VAL A 54 5.06 -2.14 5.48
C VAL A 54 3.92 -2.67 6.34
N ARG A 55 3.90 -3.96 6.65
CA ARG A 55 2.85 -4.58 7.47
C ARG A 55 2.79 -3.96 8.87
N ASN A 56 3.94 -3.71 9.49
CA ASN A 56 4.01 -3.03 10.79
C ASN A 56 3.51 -1.58 10.72
N ALA A 57 3.83 -0.84 9.67
CA ALA A 57 3.31 0.50 9.44
C ALA A 57 1.77 0.51 9.28
N LEU A 58 1.23 -0.47 8.55
CA LEU A 58 -0.21 -0.65 8.39
C LEU A 58 -0.90 -0.94 9.73
N ARG A 59 -0.37 -1.88 10.52
CA ARG A 59 -0.87 -2.19 11.88
C ARG A 59 -0.87 -0.94 12.76
N LYS A 60 0.25 -0.21 12.81
CA LYS A 60 0.38 1.04 13.58
C LYS A 60 -0.57 2.15 13.08
N GLY A 61 -0.90 2.14 11.80
CA GLY A 61 -1.93 2.99 11.18
C GLY A 61 -3.38 2.56 11.46
N GLY A 62 -3.58 1.53 12.28
CA GLY A 62 -4.90 1.03 12.68
C GLY A 62 -5.60 0.25 11.57
N PHE A 63 -4.85 -0.43 10.70
CA PHE A 63 -5.42 -1.49 9.87
C PHE A 63 -5.60 -2.76 10.72
N LYS A 64 -6.80 -3.35 10.68
CA LYS A 64 -7.17 -4.54 11.45
C LYS A 64 -7.14 -5.82 10.60
N PHE A 65 -6.40 -5.83 9.50
CA PHE A 65 -6.22 -7.05 8.74
C PHE A 65 -5.38 -8.04 9.54
N ASN A 66 -5.73 -9.33 9.42
CA ASN A 66 -4.94 -10.40 10.02
C ASN A 66 -3.59 -10.55 9.31
N ASP A 67 -2.69 -11.32 9.91
CA ASP A 67 -1.33 -11.44 9.43
C ASP A 67 -1.24 -12.07 8.04
N ILE A 68 -2.09 -13.06 7.75
CA ILE A 68 -2.17 -13.73 6.44
C ILE A 68 -2.58 -12.72 5.35
N ALA A 69 -3.60 -11.91 5.62
CA ALA A 69 -4.05 -10.88 4.68
C ALA A 69 -2.99 -9.79 4.50
N LEU A 70 -2.32 -9.37 5.56
CA LEU A 70 -1.22 -8.41 5.43
C LEU A 70 -0.04 -9.00 4.66
N ASP A 71 0.27 -10.28 4.84
CA ASP A 71 1.32 -11.01 4.14
C ASP A 71 1.05 -11.13 2.62
N GLY A 72 -0.21 -11.37 2.26
CA GLY A 72 -0.62 -11.54 0.86
C GLY A 72 -0.92 -10.25 0.09
N TYR A 73 -1.05 -9.10 0.76
CA TYR A 73 -1.44 -7.85 0.10
C TYR A 73 -0.46 -6.67 0.31
N TRP A 74 0.57 -6.79 1.15
CA TRP A 74 1.42 -5.63 1.47
C TRP A 74 2.09 -5.02 0.23
N ASP A 75 2.43 -5.84 -0.75
CA ASP A 75 3.08 -5.50 -2.01
C ASP A 75 2.16 -4.66 -2.90
N GLU A 76 0.92 -5.08 -3.11
CA GLU A 76 -0.11 -4.32 -3.82
C GLU A 76 -0.37 -3.01 -3.08
N LEU A 77 -0.43 -3.08 -1.74
CA LEU A 77 -0.73 -1.91 -0.93
C LEU A 77 0.38 -0.86 -1.03
N ILE A 78 1.64 -1.24 -0.92
CA ILE A 78 2.73 -0.26 -1.02
C ILE A 78 2.94 0.20 -2.46
N THR A 79 2.71 -0.67 -3.46
CA THR A 79 2.79 -0.34 -4.88
C THR A 79 1.75 0.71 -5.28
N GLU A 80 0.50 0.58 -4.83
CA GLU A 80 -0.52 1.59 -5.10
C GLU A 80 -0.17 2.94 -4.44
N ALA A 81 0.44 2.92 -3.26
CA ALA A 81 0.89 4.16 -2.60
C ALA A 81 2.10 4.80 -3.31
N ALA A 82 3.01 3.96 -3.79
CA ALA A 82 4.16 4.34 -4.60
C ALA A 82 3.73 4.96 -5.93
N ARG A 83 2.83 4.28 -6.66
CA ARG A 83 2.22 4.76 -7.90
C ARG A 83 1.59 6.14 -7.74
N ARG A 84 0.75 6.34 -6.73
CA ARG A 84 0.14 7.66 -6.44
C ARG A 84 1.16 8.75 -6.09
N THR A 85 2.32 8.37 -5.60
CA THR A 85 3.40 9.31 -5.26
C THR A 85 4.14 9.80 -6.51
N VAL A 86 4.29 8.91 -7.51
CA VAL A 86 4.97 9.17 -8.78
C VAL A 86 4.02 9.78 -9.81
N GLU A 87 2.86 9.18 -10.01
CA GLU A 87 1.85 9.58 -10.99
C GLU A 87 0.99 10.77 -10.52
N LYS A 88 1.52 11.65 -9.67
CA LYS A 88 0.79 12.84 -9.21
C LYS A 88 0.26 13.63 -10.42
N ARG A 89 -1.04 13.49 -10.70
CA ARG A 89 -1.91 14.54 -11.21
C ARG A 89 -2.18 15.55 -10.10
#